data_AF-A0A9E7ZZD2-F1
#
_entry.id   AF-A0A9E7ZZD2-F1
#
_cell.length_a   1.000
_cell.length_b   1.000
_cell.length_c   1.000
_cell.angle_alpha   90.00
_cell.angle_beta   90.00
_cell.angle_gamma   90.00
#
_symmetry.space_group_name_H-M   'P 1'
#
loop_
_entity.id
_entity.type
_entity.pdbx_description
1 polymer ?
#
loop_
_entity_poly.entity_id
_entity_poly.type
_entity_poly.pdbx_seq_one_letter_code
_entity_poly.pdbx_strand_id
1 'polypeptide(L)'
;MSEVQSVDPTVSRTKFEREVAQFREHETMHRQRGIFLLDATFPEVFVLLASPRVKPSVLIAGVVIDFANYDLRPPSVTFVNPFSREPFKAKDLPISMLRRQPMPDIPPEMAMAMAQQGQIQVTNIIQWHGPEEVPFLCLPGVREYHDNPAHTGDSWLLHRRSGEGSLHFILEQIWKYGVNPMEIQVNFNFVVAPLAHAIPQ
;
A
#
# COMPACT_ATOMS: atom_id res chain seq x y z
N MET A 1 12.02 -10.73 -10.98
CA MET A 1 11.97 -11.54 -12.21
C MET A 1 10.58 -11.36 -12.79
N SER A 2 10.45 -11.00 -14.06
CA SER A 2 9.13 -10.84 -14.71
C SER A 2 8.38 -12.16 -14.70
N GLU A 3 7.15 -12.17 -14.16
CA GLU A 3 6.32 -13.37 -14.09
C GLU A 3 5.92 -13.83 -15.50
N VAL A 4 5.89 -15.15 -15.74
CA VAL A 4 5.43 -15.71 -17.02
C VAL A 4 3.92 -15.53 -17.11
N GLN A 5 3.47 -14.86 -18.18
CA GLN A 5 2.05 -14.65 -18.43
C GLN A 5 1.38 -15.99 -18.82
N SER A 6 0.47 -16.47 -17.99
CA SER A 6 -0.29 -17.73 -18.11
C SER A 6 -1.76 -17.52 -18.50
N VAL A 7 -2.28 -16.30 -18.36
CA VAL A 7 -3.61 -15.89 -18.85
C VAL A 7 -3.46 -15.22 -20.22
N ASP A 8 -4.49 -15.24 -21.06
CA ASP A 8 -4.55 -14.35 -22.22
C ASP A 8 -4.23 -12.90 -21.78
N PRO A 9 -3.13 -12.29 -22.29
CA PRO A 9 -2.72 -10.94 -21.92
C PRO A 9 -3.84 -9.90 -22.10
N THR A 10 -4.74 -10.13 -23.07
CA THR A 10 -5.86 -9.26 -23.39
C THR A 10 -6.86 -9.18 -22.23
N VAL A 11 -7.11 -10.30 -21.54
CA VAL A 11 -8.02 -10.34 -20.39
C VAL A 11 -7.45 -9.53 -19.23
N SER A 12 -6.19 -9.77 -18.86
CA SER A 12 -5.52 -9.03 -17.79
C SER A 12 -5.41 -7.54 -18.11
N ARG A 13 -5.08 -7.20 -19.38
CA ARG A 13 -5.02 -5.82 -19.85
C ARG A 13 -6.37 -5.11 -19.77
N THR A 14 -7.45 -5.74 -20.24
CA THR A 14 -8.80 -5.16 -20.21
C THR A 14 -9.23 -4.86 -18.77
N LYS A 15 -8.92 -5.78 -17.85
CA LYS A 15 -9.20 -5.56 -16.42
C LYS A 15 -8.33 -4.45 -15.84
N PHE A 16 -7.03 -4.44 -16.12
CA PHE A 16 -6.12 -3.36 -15.72
C PHE A 16 -6.62 -1.99 -16.17
N GLU A 17 -7.03 -1.85 -17.43
CA GLU A 17 -7.56 -0.60 -17.98
C GLU A 17 -8.81 -0.15 -17.24
N ARG A 18 -9.70 -1.08 -16.86
CA ARG A 18 -10.86 -0.78 -16.01
C ARG A 18 -10.47 -0.30 -14.62
N GLU A 19 -9.50 -0.94 -13.97
CA GLU A 19 -9.01 -0.50 -12.65
C GLU A 19 -8.42 0.92 -12.71
N VAL A 20 -7.63 1.22 -13.75
CA VAL A 20 -7.07 2.56 -13.97
C VAL A 20 -8.17 3.59 -14.26
N ALA A 21 -9.18 3.23 -15.07
CA ALA A 21 -10.31 4.12 -15.35
C ALA A 21 -11.09 4.45 -14.07
N GLN A 22 -11.38 3.46 -13.23
CA GLN A 22 -12.07 3.66 -11.94
C GLN A 22 -11.27 4.54 -10.98
N PHE A 23 -9.94 4.40 -10.95
CA PHE A 23 -9.08 5.30 -10.19
C PHE A 23 -9.22 6.75 -10.69
N ARG A 24 -9.18 6.96 -12.00
CA ARG A 24 -9.27 8.30 -12.62
C ARG A 24 -10.61 8.99 -12.36
N GLU A 25 -11.71 8.23 -12.32
CA GLU A 25 -13.03 8.75 -11.92
C GLU A 25 -13.03 9.35 -10.50
N HIS A 26 -12.18 8.82 -9.60
CA HIS A 26 -12.09 9.23 -8.20
C HIS A 26 -10.79 9.97 -7.85
N GLU A 27 -10.06 10.47 -8.86
CA GLU A 27 -8.70 11.02 -8.69
C GLU A 27 -8.64 12.19 -7.71
N THR A 28 -9.66 13.06 -7.69
CA THR A 28 -9.72 14.18 -6.74
C THR A 28 -9.77 13.70 -5.29
N MET A 29 -10.56 12.66 -5.01
CA MET A 29 -10.66 12.05 -3.68
C MET A 29 -9.33 11.41 -3.28
N HIS A 30 -8.71 10.65 -4.20
CA HIS A 30 -7.40 10.05 -3.97
C HIS A 30 -6.32 11.09 -3.68
N ARG A 31 -6.28 12.18 -4.45
CA ARG A 31 -5.34 13.29 -4.25
C ARG A 31 -5.50 13.95 -2.87
N GLN A 32 -6.73 14.19 -2.43
CA GLN A 32 -7.01 14.74 -1.10
C GLN A 32 -6.55 13.81 0.04
N ARG A 33 -6.53 12.51 -0.23
CA ARG A 33 -6.01 11.47 0.68
C ARG A 33 -4.50 11.28 0.60
N GLY A 34 -3.80 12.03 -0.26
CA GLY A 34 -2.36 11.91 -0.48
C GLY A 34 -1.96 10.74 -1.36
N ILE A 35 -2.85 10.24 -2.22
CA ILE A 35 -2.61 9.14 -3.15
C ILE A 35 -2.51 9.70 -4.57
N PHE A 36 -1.38 9.49 -5.23
CA PHE A 36 -1.11 10.05 -6.56
C PHE A 36 -0.69 8.95 -7.53
N LEU A 37 -1.48 8.69 -8.57
CA LEU A 37 -1.10 7.79 -9.65
C LEU A 37 -0.13 8.50 -10.60
N LEU A 38 1.15 8.13 -10.56
CA LEU A 38 2.19 8.73 -11.38
C LEU A 38 2.39 8.05 -12.73
N ASP A 39 2.29 6.72 -12.76
CA ASP A 39 2.48 5.92 -13.97
C ASP A 39 1.48 4.77 -13.97
N ALA A 40 0.99 4.43 -15.16
CA ALA A 40 0.02 3.38 -15.38
C ALA A 40 0.26 2.77 -16.76
N THR A 41 1.18 1.80 -16.81
CA THR A 41 1.56 1.10 -18.03
C THR A 41 1.47 -0.39 -17.77
N PHE A 42 0.53 -1.07 -18.44
CA PHE A 42 0.29 -2.49 -18.21
C PHE A 42 1.59 -3.33 -18.25
N PRO A 43 1.86 -4.18 -17.24
CA PRO A 43 0.93 -4.59 -16.17
C PRO A 43 0.98 -3.75 -14.89
N GLU A 44 1.78 -2.69 -14.82
CA GLU A 44 2.10 -2.00 -13.58
C GLU A 44 1.39 -0.65 -13.43
N VAL A 45 1.03 -0.32 -12.20
CA VAL A 45 0.78 1.05 -11.78
C VAL A 45 1.79 1.47 -10.71
N PHE A 46 2.22 2.72 -10.78
CA PHE A 46 3.07 3.34 -9.77
C PHE A 46 2.33 4.48 -9.07
N VAL A 47 2.16 4.34 -7.77
CA VAL A 47 1.40 5.27 -6.93
C VAL A 47 2.33 5.86 -5.86
N LEU A 48 2.30 7.18 -5.69
CA LEU A 48 2.91 7.84 -4.55
C LEU A 48 1.93 8.00 -3.39
N LEU A 49 2.45 7.80 -2.18
CA LEU A 49 1.76 8.06 -0.93
C LEU A 49 2.40 9.27 -0.23
N ALA A 50 1.58 10.23 0.13
CA ALA A 50 1.93 11.38 0.94
C ALA A 50 0.98 11.49 2.13
N SER A 51 1.45 12.05 3.25
CA SER A 51 0.55 12.39 4.36
C SER A 51 0.16 13.87 4.29
N PRO A 52 -1.09 14.21 3.94
CA PRO A 52 -1.57 15.58 4.04
C PRO A 52 -1.79 16.02 5.51
N ARG A 53 -1.80 15.05 6.44
CA ARG A 53 -2.02 15.23 7.89
C ARG A 53 -0.77 15.69 8.64
N VAL A 54 0.42 15.41 8.10
CA VAL A 54 1.70 15.95 8.61
C VAL A 54 2.00 17.29 7.94
N LYS A 55 2.60 18.23 8.68
CA LYS A 55 2.96 19.58 8.20
C LYS A 55 4.46 19.87 8.39
N PRO A 56 5.18 20.30 7.33
CA PRO A 56 4.86 20.17 5.91
C PRO A 56 4.45 18.75 5.51
N SER A 57 3.67 18.64 4.44
CA SER A 57 3.26 17.35 3.91
C SER A 57 4.47 16.59 3.38
N VAL A 58 4.59 15.33 3.77
CA VAL A 58 5.74 14.47 3.46
C VAL A 58 5.34 13.38 2.50
N LEU A 59 6.23 13.06 1.55
CA LEU A 59 6.18 11.81 0.80
C LEU A 59 6.62 10.68 1.71
N ILE A 60 5.81 9.63 1.73
CA ILE A 60 5.99 8.50 2.64
C ILE A 60 6.69 7.36 1.91
N ALA A 61 6.05 6.86 0.85
CA ALA A 61 6.50 5.72 0.07
C ALA A 61 5.91 5.77 -1.34
N GLY A 62 6.52 5.05 -2.26
CA GLY A 62 5.88 4.63 -3.49
C GLY A 62 5.29 3.22 -3.34
N VAL A 63 4.31 2.89 -4.18
CA VAL A 63 3.73 1.55 -4.29
C VAL A 63 3.68 1.16 -5.75
N VAL A 64 4.28 0.02 -6.08
CA VAL A 64 4.11 -0.63 -7.38
C VAL A 64 3.08 -1.73 -7.21
N ILE A 65 2.05 -1.71 -8.05
CA ILE A 65 1.04 -2.77 -8.11
C ILE A 65 1.10 -3.41 -9.49
N ASP A 66 1.43 -4.70 -9.52
CA ASP A 66 1.61 -5.48 -10.75
C ASP A 66 0.39 -6.38 -11.01
N PHE A 67 -0.29 -6.14 -12.12
CA PHE A 67 -1.47 -6.86 -12.61
C PHE A 67 -1.13 -7.96 -13.65
N ALA A 68 0.10 -8.47 -13.69
CA ALA A 68 0.43 -9.65 -14.47
C ALA A 68 -0.48 -10.82 -14.06
N ASN A 69 -0.97 -11.59 -15.03
CA ASN A 69 -1.91 -12.69 -14.82
C ASN A 69 -3.22 -12.32 -14.08
N TYR A 70 -3.60 -11.03 -14.10
CA TYR A 70 -4.80 -10.57 -13.42
C TYR A 70 -6.06 -11.21 -13.99
N ASP A 71 -6.62 -12.13 -13.20
CA ASP A 71 -7.86 -12.92 -13.31
C ASP A 71 -7.65 -14.28 -12.64
N LEU A 72 -6.51 -14.90 -12.92
CA LEU A 72 -6.08 -16.17 -12.31
C LEU A 72 -5.13 -15.95 -11.14
N ARG A 73 -4.45 -14.80 -11.11
CA ARG A 73 -3.67 -14.37 -9.95
C ARG A 73 -4.14 -13.01 -9.46
N PRO A 74 -4.04 -12.76 -8.14
CA PRO A 74 -4.20 -11.43 -7.57
C PRO A 74 -3.02 -10.54 -8.02
N PRO A 75 -3.17 -9.20 -7.95
CA PRO A 75 -2.06 -8.30 -8.13
C PRO A 75 -1.01 -8.45 -7.02
N SER A 76 0.27 -8.24 -7.38
CA SER A 76 1.36 -8.10 -6.41
C SER A 76 1.45 -6.65 -5.94
N VAL A 77 1.81 -6.44 -4.67
CA VAL A 77 1.98 -5.10 -4.09
C VAL A 77 3.36 -4.97 -3.48
N THR A 78 4.16 -4.04 -3.99
CA THR A 78 5.51 -3.75 -3.47
C THR A 78 5.61 -2.30 -3.01
N PHE A 79 6.05 -2.10 -1.76
CA PHE A 79 6.42 -0.78 -1.27
C PHE A 79 7.84 -0.43 -1.74
N VAL A 80 7.99 0.73 -2.36
CA VAL A 80 9.23 1.16 -2.98
C VAL A 80 9.62 2.57 -2.51
N ASN A 81 10.90 2.90 -2.61
CA ASN A 81 11.36 4.26 -2.47
C ASN A 81 10.65 5.17 -3.50
N PRO A 82 10.04 6.29 -3.08
CA PRO A 82 9.22 7.12 -3.98
C PRO A 82 10.03 7.82 -5.08
N PHE A 83 11.35 7.91 -4.94
CA PHE A 83 12.25 8.56 -5.90
C PHE A 83 12.99 7.55 -6.77
N SER A 84 13.59 6.50 -6.18
CA SER A 84 14.37 5.50 -6.94
C SER A 84 13.54 4.33 -7.48
N ARG A 85 12.30 4.13 -6.99
CA ARG A 85 11.46 2.95 -7.22
C ARG A 85 12.07 1.62 -6.76
N GLU A 86 13.16 1.64 -6.00
CA GLU A 86 13.74 0.42 -5.43
C GLU A 86 12.85 -0.10 -4.28
N PRO A 87 12.61 -1.42 -4.19
CA PRO A 87 11.86 -2.01 -3.08
C PRO A 87 12.47 -1.67 -1.73
N PHE A 88 11.63 -1.31 -0.76
CA PHE A 88 12.08 -1.17 0.62
C PHE A 88 12.45 -2.53 1.19
N LYS A 89 13.49 -2.55 2.01
CA LYS A 89 13.71 -3.62 2.99
C LYS A 89 12.86 -3.34 4.22
N ALA A 90 12.52 -4.38 4.97
CA ALA A 90 11.67 -4.27 6.15
C ALA A 90 12.18 -3.25 7.17
N LYS A 91 13.51 -3.20 7.39
CA LYS A 91 14.14 -2.24 8.31
C LYS A 91 14.05 -0.77 7.86
N ASP A 92 13.89 -0.54 6.56
CA ASP A 92 13.93 0.79 5.94
C ASP A 92 12.52 1.31 5.61
N LEU A 93 11.48 0.49 5.80
CA LEU A 93 10.11 0.84 5.47
C LEU A 93 9.58 1.93 6.43
N PRO A 94 9.16 3.10 5.91
CA PRO A 94 8.78 4.24 6.76
C PRO A 94 7.33 4.17 7.29
N ILE A 95 6.63 3.05 7.08
CA ILE A 95 5.23 2.88 7.46
C ILE A 95 4.98 1.59 8.22
N SER A 96 4.01 1.64 9.13
CA SER A 96 3.34 0.47 9.67
C SER A 96 1.85 0.58 9.40
N MET A 97 1.19 -0.56 9.16
CA MET A 97 -0.24 -0.64 8.91
C MET A 97 -0.88 -1.46 10.03
N LEU A 98 -1.08 -0.85 11.20
CA LEU A 98 -1.64 -1.55 12.35
C LEU A 98 -3.15 -1.77 12.18
N ARG A 99 -3.57 -3.03 12.26
CA ARG A 99 -4.97 -3.46 12.17
C ARG A 99 -5.35 -4.26 13.41
N ARG A 100 -6.51 -3.96 13.97
CA ARG A 100 -7.14 -4.78 15.01
C ARG A 100 -7.66 -6.08 14.38
N GLN A 101 -7.36 -7.21 15.00
CA GLN A 101 -7.97 -8.46 14.56
C GLN A 101 -9.48 -8.41 14.85
N PRO A 102 -10.33 -8.79 13.86
CA PRO A 102 -11.74 -9.02 14.13
C PRO A 102 -11.84 -10.11 15.21
N MET A 103 -12.54 -9.82 16.30
CA MET A 103 -12.89 -10.83 17.30
C MET A 103 -14.33 -11.26 17.01
N PRO A 104 -14.56 -12.44 16.42
CA PRO A 104 -15.91 -12.97 16.25
C PRO A 104 -16.56 -13.12 17.64
N ASP A 105 -17.86 -12.86 17.71
CA ASP A 105 -18.70 -13.17 18.88
C ASP A 105 -18.46 -12.36 20.18
N ILE A 106 -17.72 -11.24 20.13
CA ILE A 106 -17.61 -10.33 21.29
C ILE A 106 -18.64 -9.19 21.19
N PRO A 107 -19.53 -9.01 22.19
CA PRO A 107 -20.43 -7.87 22.24
C PRO A 107 -19.67 -6.52 22.22
N PRO A 108 -20.20 -5.47 21.57
CA PRO A 108 -19.51 -4.19 21.41
C PRO A 108 -19.02 -3.56 22.72
N GLU A 109 -19.79 -3.72 23.79
CA GLU A 109 -19.46 -3.20 25.13
C GLU A 109 -18.24 -3.89 25.73
N MET A 110 -18.15 -5.22 25.59
CA MET A 110 -17.00 -6.01 26.02
C MET A 110 -15.76 -5.71 25.17
N ALA A 111 -15.93 -5.53 23.85
CA ALA A 111 -14.84 -5.11 22.98
C ALA A 111 -14.28 -3.73 23.40
N MET A 112 -15.15 -2.79 23.78
CA MET A 112 -14.73 -1.47 24.26
C MET A 112 -13.99 -1.57 25.61
N ALA A 113 -14.45 -2.41 26.53
CA ALA A 113 -13.76 -2.68 27.80
C ALA A 113 -12.37 -3.29 27.58
N MET A 114 -12.25 -4.27 26.68
CA MET A 114 -10.96 -4.88 26.32
C MET A 114 -10.02 -3.87 25.65
N ALA A 115 -10.57 -2.95 24.83
CA ALA A 115 -9.78 -1.87 24.22
C ALA A 115 -9.19 -0.95 25.30
N GLN A 116 -9.98 -0.57 26.30
CA GLN A 116 -9.53 0.29 27.41
C GLN A 116 -8.48 -0.39 28.29
N GLN A 117 -8.54 -1.72 28.42
CA GLN A 117 -7.55 -2.51 29.16
C GLN A 117 -6.31 -2.88 28.32
N GLY A 118 -6.20 -2.40 27.08
CA GLY A 118 -5.08 -2.72 26.19
C GLY A 118 -5.03 -4.20 25.76
N GLN A 119 -6.13 -4.93 25.90
CA GLN A 119 -6.22 -6.36 25.59
C GLN A 119 -6.56 -6.65 24.13
N ILE A 120 -6.82 -5.62 23.31
CA ILE A 120 -6.99 -5.80 21.87
C ILE A 120 -5.63 -5.91 21.20
N GLN A 121 -5.36 -7.09 20.63
CA GLN A 121 -4.17 -7.29 19.82
C GLN A 121 -4.29 -6.50 18.50
N VAL A 122 -3.28 -5.66 18.27
CA VAL A 122 -3.06 -4.99 16.99
C VAL A 122 -1.90 -5.68 16.28
N THR A 123 -2.11 -6.04 15.03
CA THR A 123 -1.08 -6.67 14.20
C THR A 123 -0.75 -5.74 13.04
N ASN A 124 0.51 -5.62 12.68
CA ASN A 124 0.89 -4.95 11.44
C ASN A 124 0.45 -5.82 10.26
N ILE A 125 -0.28 -5.31 9.27
CA ILE A 125 -0.62 -6.10 8.07
C ILE A 125 0.47 -6.05 7.01
N ILE A 126 1.53 -5.27 7.22
CA ILE A 126 2.79 -5.43 6.50
C ILE A 126 3.64 -6.43 7.28
N GLN A 127 4.08 -7.51 6.62
CA GLN A 127 4.76 -8.65 7.23
C GLN A 127 6.11 -8.92 6.53
N TRP A 128 7.05 -9.54 7.24
CA TRP A 128 8.38 -9.91 6.74
C TRP A 128 8.99 -11.00 7.63
N HIS A 129 9.96 -11.78 7.12
CA HIS A 129 10.66 -12.80 7.93
C HIS A 129 12.00 -12.29 8.49
N GLY A 130 12.64 -11.34 7.81
CA GLY A 130 13.90 -10.73 8.26
C GLY A 130 14.01 -9.23 7.93
N PRO A 131 14.90 -8.48 8.61
CA PRO A 131 15.04 -7.03 8.43
C PRO A 131 15.56 -6.62 7.04
N GLU A 132 16.29 -7.51 6.36
CA GLU A 132 16.86 -7.28 5.03
C GLU A 132 15.93 -7.71 3.89
N GLU A 133 14.80 -8.33 4.20
CA GLU A 133 13.86 -8.82 3.21
C GLU A 133 12.87 -7.74 2.77
N VAL A 134 12.31 -7.91 1.58
CA VAL A 134 11.22 -7.05 1.10
C VAL A 134 9.95 -7.43 1.87
N PRO A 135 9.33 -6.50 2.60
CA PRO A 135 8.10 -6.77 3.32
C PRO A 135 6.93 -6.88 2.33
N PHE A 136 5.90 -7.63 2.68
CA PHE A 136 4.71 -7.81 1.86
C PHE A 136 3.43 -7.41 2.58
N LEU A 137 2.42 -7.03 1.80
CA LEU A 137 1.10 -6.69 2.31
C LEU A 137 0.27 -7.96 2.51
N CYS A 138 0.10 -8.37 3.76
CA CYS A 138 -0.64 -9.55 4.18
C CYS A 138 -2.15 -9.26 4.20
N LEU A 139 -2.76 -9.22 3.01
CA LEU A 139 -4.18 -8.99 2.80
C LEU A 139 -4.75 -9.93 1.72
N PRO A 140 -5.95 -10.50 1.92
CA PRO A 140 -6.71 -11.15 0.85
C PRO A 140 -6.81 -10.26 -0.39
N GLY A 141 -6.61 -10.86 -1.57
CA GLY A 141 -6.52 -10.17 -2.84
C GLY A 141 -5.14 -9.59 -3.19
N VAL A 142 -4.11 -9.84 -2.38
CA VAL A 142 -2.70 -9.55 -2.69
C VAL A 142 -1.96 -10.86 -2.97
N ARG A 143 -1.09 -10.88 -3.98
CA ARG A 143 -0.34 -12.07 -4.41
C ARG A 143 0.50 -12.68 -3.31
N GLU A 144 1.26 -11.87 -2.61
CA GLU A 144 2.16 -12.32 -1.56
C GLU A 144 1.39 -12.92 -0.37
N TYR A 145 0.15 -12.50 -0.13
CA TYR A 145 -0.74 -13.14 0.84
C TYR A 145 -1.10 -14.56 0.41
N HIS A 146 -1.59 -14.73 -0.82
CA HIS A 146 -2.05 -16.03 -1.32
C HIS A 146 -0.90 -17.02 -1.58
N ASP A 147 0.31 -16.52 -1.85
CA ASP A 147 1.51 -17.35 -2.04
C ASP A 147 2.15 -17.76 -0.69
N ASN A 148 1.73 -17.16 0.44
CA ASN A 148 2.31 -17.45 1.75
C ASN A 148 1.77 -18.77 2.34
N PRO A 149 2.64 -19.68 2.84
CA PRO A 149 2.20 -20.94 3.47
C PRO A 149 1.20 -20.78 4.61
N ALA A 150 1.23 -19.67 5.34
CA ALA A 150 0.29 -19.37 6.43
C ALA A 150 -1.16 -19.18 5.95
N HIS A 151 -1.38 -18.99 4.66
CA HIS A 151 -2.70 -18.80 4.03
C HIS A 151 -3.07 -19.95 3.09
N THR A 152 -2.43 -21.11 3.27
CA THR A 152 -2.81 -22.34 2.57
C THR A 152 -4.29 -22.65 2.83
N GLY A 153 -5.06 -22.84 1.76
CA GLY A 153 -6.50 -23.11 1.82
C GLY A 153 -7.38 -21.88 1.54
N ASP A 154 -6.81 -20.67 1.52
CA ASP A 154 -7.53 -19.45 1.15
C ASP A 154 -7.21 -19.02 -0.29
N SER A 155 -7.90 -19.63 -1.25
CA SER A 155 -7.63 -19.43 -2.68
C SER A 155 -8.10 -18.07 -3.18
N TRP A 156 -7.28 -17.38 -3.97
CA TRP A 156 -7.66 -16.17 -4.71
C TRP A 156 -8.96 -16.32 -5.51
N LEU A 157 -9.26 -17.52 -6.02
CA LEU A 157 -10.47 -17.77 -6.80
C LEU A 157 -11.76 -17.54 -6.00
N LEU A 158 -11.69 -17.59 -4.66
CA LEU A 158 -12.80 -17.29 -3.76
C LEU A 158 -13.05 -15.77 -3.64
N HIS A 159 -12.01 -14.97 -3.88
CA HIS A 159 -11.99 -13.52 -3.63
C HIS A 159 -12.09 -12.68 -4.90
N ARG A 160 -11.69 -13.21 -6.06
CA ARG A 160 -11.58 -12.46 -7.32
C ARG A 160 -12.86 -11.78 -7.84
N ARG A 161 -14.02 -12.01 -7.20
CA ARG A 161 -15.32 -11.40 -7.50
C ARG A 161 -15.87 -10.53 -6.38
N SER A 162 -15.24 -10.47 -5.20
CA SER A 162 -15.71 -9.69 -4.04
C SER A 162 -15.23 -8.22 -4.06
N GLY A 163 -14.34 -7.86 -4.98
CA GLY A 163 -13.70 -6.54 -5.07
C GLY A 163 -12.33 -6.49 -4.39
N GLU A 164 -11.98 -7.51 -3.60
CA GLU A 164 -10.61 -7.71 -3.10
C GLU A 164 -9.64 -7.84 -4.28
N GLY A 165 -8.43 -7.29 -4.12
CA GLY A 165 -7.43 -7.25 -5.20
C GLY A 165 -7.76 -6.28 -6.35
N SER A 166 -8.77 -5.41 -6.22
CA SER A 166 -8.92 -4.23 -7.09
C SER A 166 -7.91 -3.14 -6.71
N LEU A 167 -7.58 -2.26 -7.66
CA LEU A 167 -6.70 -1.12 -7.39
C LEU A 167 -7.29 -0.24 -6.28
N HIS A 168 -8.60 0.02 -6.37
CA HIS A 168 -9.31 0.79 -5.35
C HIS A 168 -9.21 0.12 -3.98
N PHE A 169 -9.54 -1.17 -3.87
CA PHE A 169 -9.48 -1.89 -2.59
C PHE A 169 -8.10 -1.81 -1.94
N ILE A 170 -7.03 -2.08 -2.70
CA ILE A 170 -5.66 -2.06 -2.18
C ILE A 170 -5.30 -0.68 -1.66
N LEU A 171 -5.58 0.37 -2.45
CA LEU A 171 -5.27 1.74 -2.08
C LEU A 171 -6.10 2.23 -0.88
N GLU A 172 -7.36 1.78 -0.76
CA GLU A 172 -8.19 2.06 0.42
C GLU A 172 -7.60 1.44 1.69
N GLN A 173 -7.09 0.19 1.63
CA GLN A 173 -6.45 -0.43 2.80
C GLN A 173 -5.15 0.29 3.18
N ILE A 174 -4.33 0.62 2.20
CA ILE A 174 -3.08 1.40 2.39
C ILE A 174 -3.38 2.76 3.00
N TRP A 175 -4.38 3.47 2.48
CA TRP A 175 -4.79 4.74 3.05
C TRP A 175 -5.29 4.57 4.49
N LYS A 176 -6.26 3.67 4.70
CA LYS A 176 -6.93 3.49 5.99
C LYS A 176 -5.98 3.15 7.12
N TYR A 177 -5.01 2.28 6.87
CA TYR A 177 -4.11 1.76 7.91
C TYR A 177 -2.70 2.35 7.87
N GLY A 178 -2.23 2.86 6.72
CA GLY A 178 -0.87 3.37 6.56
C GLY A 178 -0.78 4.89 6.54
N VAL A 179 -1.62 5.57 5.76
CA VAL A 179 -1.53 7.03 5.56
C VAL A 179 -2.42 7.80 6.54
N ASN A 180 -3.67 7.39 6.68
CA ASN A 180 -4.67 8.08 7.49
C ASN A 180 -4.30 8.15 8.98
N PRO A 181 -3.76 7.08 9.62
CA PRO A 181 -3.38 7.14 11.03
C PRO A 181 -2.13 7.97 11.32
N MET A 182 -1.45 8.51 10.30
CA MET A 182 -0.24 9.31 10.50
C MET A 182 -0.55 10.63 11.19
N GLU A 183 -0.17 10.70 12.46
CA GLU A 183 -0.14 11.90 13.28
C GLU A 183 1.29 12.07 13.79
N ILE A 184 2.12 12.79 13.03
CA ILE A 184 3.50 13.10 13.42
C ILE A 184 3.60 14.61 13.58
N GLN A 185 3.99 15.07 14.77
CA GLN A 185 4.42 16.45 14.99
C GLN A 185 5.91 16.54 14.66
N VAL A 186 6.24 17.19 13.54
CA VAL A 186 7.63 17.39 13.12
C VAL A 186 7.97 18.87 13.25
N ASN A 187 9.00 19.19 14.05
CA ASN A 187 9.55 20.55 14.13
C ASN A 187 10.67 20.68 13.09
N PHE A 188 10.49 21.57 12.12
CA PHE A 188 11.52 21.86 11.10
C PHE A 188 12.27 23.14 11.44
N ASN A 189 13.61 23.06 11.49
CA ASN A 189 14.49 24.22 11.47
C ASN A 189 15.17 24.28 10.10
N PHE A 190 14.68 25.16 9.23
CA PHE A 190 15.31 25.40 7.93
C PHE A 190 16.49 26.35 8.11
N VAL A 191 17.67 25.94 7.64
CA VAL A 191 18.84 26.82 7.50
C VAL A 191 19.02 27.11 6.02
N VAL A 192 18.77 28.36 5.61
CA VAL A 192 19.05 28.81 4.25
C VAL A 192 20.47 29.36 4.23
N ALA A 193 21.39 28.66 3.57
CA ALA A 193 22.73 29.19 3.33
C ALA A 193 22.67 30.25 2.21
N PRO A 194 23.30 31.42 2.36
CA PRO A 194 23.36 32.40 1.29
C PRO A 194 24.18 31.88 0.10
N LEU A 195 23.65 32.02 -1.11
CA LEU A 195 24.36 31.81 -2.38
C LEU A 195 25.38 32.94 -2.57
N ALA A 196 26.60 32.76 -2.06
CA ALA A 196 27.71 33.66 -2.38
C ALA A 196 28.04 33.55 -3.87
N HIS A 197 27.53 34.46 -4.69
CA HIS A 197 28.04 34.67 -6.04
C HIS A 197 29.39 35.37 -5.92
N ALA A 198 30.48 34.62 -6.15
CA ALA A 198 31.76 35.23 -6.42
C ALA A 198 31.64 35.96 -7.76
N ILE A 199 31.51 37.28 -7.73
CA ILE A 199 31.69 38.13 -8.90
C ILE A 199 33.19 38.05 -9.26
N PRO A 200 33.58 37.52 -10.43
CA PRO A 200 34.97 37.56 -10.85
C PRO A 200 35.35 39.03 -11.10
N GLN A 201 36.48 39.47 -10.52
CA GLN A 201 37.09 40.77 -10.83
C GLN A 201 37.81 40.73 -12.18
#